data_AF-A0A356FDP1-F1
#
_entry.id   AF-A0A356FDP1-F1
#
_cell.length_a   1.000
_cell.length_b   1.000
_cell.length_c   1.000
_cell.angle_alpha   90.00
_cell.angle_beta   90.00
_cell.angle_gamma   90.00
#
_symmetry.space_group_name_H-M   'P 1'
#
loop_
_entity.id
_entity.type
_entity.pdbx_description
1 polymer ?
#
loop_
_entity_poly.entity_id
_entity_poly.type
_entity_poly.pdbx_seq_one_letter_code
_entity_poly.pdbx_strand_id
1 'polypeptide(L)'
;MDRRGFLSKSVFLMSAAGSTLAARNPVAAIAPSEKVRIAGIGSGGRGSSLVSGFLDHKEVEIAAICDLDPSRGGSLVKHCEGRQGKKPARILEYRKVLDDKNIDAVINATPDHWHGPLTVFSCQAGKDVYVEKPPSHNVWEGRKMVEAARRYKRIVQVGTQNRSAPYVQKALEFIRAGGIGDIKVCKVFNMKNGGPYREPPAGTKPNGVDYDTWLGPAPKRTFSRAHFHGNWHKYWAYSGGDMADCGVHQLDIARWLCGVDFPSAVHASGGNFVHKDDSEVPDTQIVTY
;
A
#
# COMPACT_ATOMS: atom_id res chain seq x y z
N MET A 1 -18.37 -5.88 -28.74
CA MET A 1 -17.38 -6.95 -29.02
C MET A 1 -16.56 -7.15 -27.76
N ASP A 2 -16.66 -8.35 -27.19
CA ASP A 2 -16.19 -8.71 -25.85
C ASP A 2 -14.70 -9.09 -25.85
N ARG A 3 -13.95 -8.63 -24.85
CA ARG A 3 -12.49 -8.76 -24.71
C ARG A 3 -12.03 -10.14 -24.23
N ARG A 4 -12.89 -11.16 -24.30
CA ARG A 4 -12.61 -12.53 -23.82
C ARG A 4 -12.52 -13.61 -24.90
N GLY A 5 -12.52 -13.23 -26.18
CA GLY A 5 -12.65 -14.20 -27.28
C GLY A 5 -11.54 -14.26 -28.32
N PHE A 6 -10.32 -13.74 -28.08
CA PHE A 6 -9.31 -13.63 -29.14
C PHE A 6 -8.19 -14.69 -29.15
N LEU A 7 -8.30 -15.77 -28.36
CA LEU A 7 -7.31 -16.86 -28.36
C LEU A 7 -7.85 -18.24 -28.76
N SER A 8 -8.96 -18.30 -29.51
CA SER A 8 -9.43 -19.57 -30.08
C SER A 8 -9.68 -19.47 -31.58
N LYS A 9 -8.62 -19.18 -32.35
CA LYS A 9 -8.51 -19.56 -33.77
C LYS A 9 -7.04 -19.67 -34.15
N SER A 10 -6.53 -20.89 -34.22
CA SER A 10 -5.53 -21.34 -35.22
C SER A 10 -5.23 -22.82 -35.01
N VAL A 11 -6.16 -23.67 -35.45
CA VAL A 11 -5.77 -24.94 -36.05
C VAL A 11 -5.87 -24.71 -37.55
N PHE A 12 -4.74 -24.70 -38.26
CA PHE A 12 -4.68 -25.21 -39.62
C PHE A 12 -3.27 -25.72 -39.94
N LEU A 13 -3.25 -26.93 -40.49
CA LEU A 13 -2.13 -27.75 -40.89
C LEU A 13 -1.27 -27.08 -41.99
N MET A 14 0.04 -27.33 -42.01
CA MET A 14 0.73 -27.99 -43.13
C MET A 14 2.25 -28.11 -42.91
N SER A 15 2.72 -29.32 -43.19
CA SER A 15 4.08 -29.77 -43.46
C SER A 15 4.72 -29.06 -44.67
N ALA A 16 5.98 -28.62 -44.56
CA ALA A 16 7.07 -28.78 -45.54
C ALA A 16 8.29 -27.92 -45.14
N ALA A 17 9.48 -28.46 -45.41
CA ALA A 17 10.77 -27.88 -45.09
C ALA A 17 11.02 -26.54 -45.80
N GLY A 18 11.68 -25.60 -45.11
CA GLY A 18 12.13 -24.34 -45.68
C GLY A 18 12.84 -23.49 -44.64
N SER A 19 14.17 -23.54 -44.63
CA SER A 19 15.03 -22.66 -43.85
C SER A 19 14.77 -21.20 -44.19
N THR A 20 14.15 -20.47 -43.26
CA THR A 20 14.17 -19.00 -43.23
C THR A 20 14.79 -18.55 -41.92
N LEU A 21 15.79 -17.68 -42.02
CA LEU A 21 16.55 -17.09 -40.93
C LEU A 21 15.63 -16.75 -39.75
N ALA A 22 15.98 -17.27 -38.58
CA ALA A 22 15.43 -16.79 -37.32
C ALA A 22 15.85 -15.32 -37.14
N ALA A 23 15.01 -14.41 -37.62
CA ALA A 23 15.05 -13.03 -37.20
C ALA A 23 14.88 -13.05 -35.67
N ARG A 24 15.94 -12.67 -34.96
CA ARG A 24 15.88 -12.37 -33.54
C ARG A 24 14.81 -11.30 -33.38
N ASN A 25 13.62 -11.68 -32.91
CA ASN A 25 12.63 -10.72 -32.47
C ASN A 25 13.34 -9.85 -31.42
N PRO A 26 13.54 -8.54 -31.64
CA PRO A 26 13.82 -7.68 -30.52
C PRO A 26 12.63 -7.86 -29.58
N VAL A 27 12.88 -8.05 -28.29
CA VAL A 27 11.83 -8.05 -27.26
C VAL A 27 11.00 -6.81 -27.54
N ALA A 28 9.81 -7.00 -28.12
CA ALA A 28 9.00 -5.90 -28.62
C ALA A 28 8.75 -4.96 -27.44
N ALA A 29 9.15 -3.70 -27.58
CA ALA A 29 8.87 -2.71 -26.56
C ALA A 29 7.36 -2.67 -26.34
N ILE A 30 6.92 -2.86 -25.10
CA ILE A 30 5.49 -2.82 -24.72
C ILE A 30 4.90 -1.51 -25.24
N ALA A 31 3.83 -1.59 -26.02
CA ALA A 31 3.24 -0.40 -26.61
C ALA A 31 2.74 0.53 -25.49
N PRO A 32 2.81 1.87 -25.63
CA PRO A 32 2.31 2.78 -24.59
C PRO A 32 0.84 2.54 -24.19
N SER A 33 0.01 2.03 -25.10
CA SER A 33 -1.39 1.65 -24.85
C SER A 33 -1.57 0.36 -24.04
N GLU A 34 -0.50 -0.41 -23.84
CA GLU A 34 -0.49 -1.65 -23.06
C GLU A 34 0.06 -1.45 -21.65
N LYS A 35 0.56 -0.25 -21.33
CA LYS A 35 1.05 0.07 -19.99
C LYS A 35 -0.09 0.34 -19.02
N VAL A 36 0.05 -0.17 -17.79
CA VAL A 36 -0.81 0.17 -16.67
C VAL A 36 -0.39 1.55 -16.14
N ARG A 37 -1.31 2.50 -16.20
CA ARG A 37 -1.08 3.90 -15.80
C ARG A 37 -1.45 4.06 -14.33
N ILE A 38 -0.46 4.32 -13.49
CA ILE A 38 -0.61 4.34 -12.03
C ILE A 38 -0.46 5.76 -11.50
N ALA A 39 -1.26 6.10 -10.49
CA ALA A 39 -1.05 7.30 -9.68
C ALA A 39 -0.58 6.98 -8.27
N GLY A 40 0.45 7.66 -7.79
CA GLY A 40 0.86 7.60 -6.39
C GLY A 40 0.13 8.65 -5.56
N ILE A 41 -0.62 8.24 -4.52
CA ILE A 41 -1.31 9.14 -3.59
C ILE A 41 -0.64 9.03 -2.22
N GLY A 42 -0.04 10.14 -1.77
CA GLY A 42 0.83 10.20 -0.60
C GLY A 42 2.31 10.10 -1.01
N SER A 43 3.03 11.21 -0.94
CA SER A 43 4.43 11.35 -1.39
C SER A 43 5.42 11.41 -0.22
N GLY A 44 5.11 10.75 0.89
CA GLY A 44 6.05 10.53 1.99
C GLY A 44 7.16 9.55 1.62
N GLY A 45 8.02 9.19 2.59
CA GLY A 45 9.13 8.26 2.36
C GLY A 45 8.68 6.90 1.81
N ARG A 46 7.60 6.34 2.37
CA ARG A 46 7.06 5.06 1.91
C ARG A 46 6.43 5.15 0.53
N GLY A 47 5.56 6.14 0.29
CA GLY A 47 4.93 6.36 -1.01
C GLY A 47 5.96 6.59 -2.13
N SER A 48 7.01 7.36 -1.86
CA SER A 48 8.12 7.56 -2.80
C SER A 48 8.86 6.27 -3.13
N SER A 49 9.10 5.43 -2.11
CA SER A 49 9.76 4.12 -2.30
C SER A 49 8.90 3.16 -3.12
N LEU A 50 7.59 3.13 -2.88
CA LEU A 50 6.66 2.30 -3.65
C LEU A 50 6.61 2.74 -5.11
N VAL A 51 6.39 4.03 -5.36
CA VAL A 51 6.40 4.58 -6.72
C VAL A 51 7.70 4.23 -7.44
N SER A 52 8.84 4.35 -6.76
CA SER A 52 10.13 3.95 -7.34
C SER A 52 10.22 2.45 -7.65
N GLY A 53 9.68 1.58 -6.80
CA GLY A 53 9.65 0.13 -7.07
C GLY A 53 8.73 -0.21 -8.25
N PHE A 54 7.58 0.44 -8.36
CA PHE A 54 6.68 0.27 -9.51
C PHE A 54 7.33 0.71 -10.84
N LEU A 55 8.23 1.70 -10.82
CA LEU A 55 9.02 2.12 -11.99
C LEU A 55 10.05 1.09 -12.46
N ASP A 56 10.32 0.04 -11.69
CA ASP A 56 11.20 -1.05 -12.13
C ASP A 56 10.48 -2.02 -13.10
N HIS A 57 9.15 -1.91 -13.22
CA HIS A 57 8.33 -2.71 -14.13
C HIS A 57 8.08 -1.96 -15.45
N LYS A 58 8.43 -2.57 -16.58
CA LYS A 58 8.35 -1.94 -17.92
C LYS A 58 6.90 -1.74 -18.38
N GLU A 59 6.00 -2.55 -17.84
CA GLU A 59 4.55 -2.55 -18.04
C GLU A 59 3.86 -1.38 -17.31
N VAL A 60 4.59 -0.61 -16.49
CA VAL A 60 4.03 0.48 -15.69
C VAL A 60 4.43 1.84 -16.26
N GLU A 61 3.50 2.80 -16.19
CA GLU A 61 3.78 4.23 -16.29
C GLU A 61 3.23 4.92 -15.04
N ILE A 62 4.06 5.72 -14.37
CA ILE A 62 3.59 6.62 -13.31
C ILE A 62 2.99 7.86 -13.98
N ALA A 63 1.67 7.89 -14.08
CA ALA A 63 0.93 8.94 -14.77
C ALA A 63 0.73 10.19 -13.91
N ALA A 64 0.62 10.02 -12.59
CA ALA A 64 0.41 11.13 -11.66
C ALA A 64 1.05 10.88 -10.30
N ILE A 65 1.48 11.96 -9.66
CA ILE A 65 1.88 12.04 -8.27
C ILE A 65 0.94 13.00 -7.56
N CYS A 66 0.28 12.51 -6.52
CA CYS A 66 -0.72 13.22 -5.75
C CYS A 66 -0.28 13.34 -4.29
N ASP A 67 -0.21 14.58 -3.79
CA ASP A 67 -0.04 14.87 -2.37
C ASP A 67 -0.72 16.19 -2.04
N LEU A 68 -1.52 16.21 -0.97
CA LEU A 68 -2.25 17.42 -0.58
C LEU A 68 -1.34 18.52 -0.06
N ASP A 69 -0.12 18.19 0.38
CA ASP A 69 0.87 19.17 0.77
C ASP A 69 1.65 19.66 -0.46
N PRO A 70 1.52 20.95 -0.85
CA PRO A 70 2.25 21.52 -1.98
C PRO A 70 3.77 21.52 -1.81
N SER A 71 4.31 21.22 -0.61
CA SER A 71 5.75 21.05 -0.40
C SER A 71 6.25 19.66 -0.86
N ARG A 72 5.35 18.69 -1.05
CA ARG A 72 5.68 17.29 -1.37
C ARG A 72 5.49 16.92 -2.83
N GLY A 73 5.95 15.74 -3.20
CA GLY A 73 5.79 15.16 -4.54
C GLY A 73 6.67 15.76 -5.64
N GLY A 74 7.19 16.98 -5.49
CA GLY A 74 8.00 17.64 -6.52
C GLY A 74 9.27 16.86 -6.91
N SER A 75 10.04 16.39 -5.93
CA SER A 75 11.22 15.55 -6.19
C SER A 75 10.86 14.20 -6.79
N LEU A 76 9.74 13.60 -6.37
CA LEU A 76 9.27 12.32 -6.90
C LEU A 76 8.82 12.44 -8.36
N VAL A 77 8.17 13.54 -8.74
CA VAL A 77 7.83 13.84 -10.15
C VAL A 77 9.11 13.88 -11.00
N LYS A 78 10.15 14.58 -10.57
CA LYS A 78 11.44 14.64 -11.29
C LYS A 78 12.11 13.28 -11.39
N HIS A 79 12.08 12.48 -10.32
CA HIS A 79 12.61 11.12 -10.30
C HIS A 79 11.90 10.23 -11.32
N CYS A 80 10.56 10.26 -11.34
CA CYS A 80 9.76 9.50 -12.31
C CYS A 80 10.05 9.96 -13.75
N GLU A 81 10.08 11.28 -13.99
CA GLU A 81 10.39 11.85 -15.32
C GLU A 81 11.74 11.36 -15.84
N GLY A 82 12.79 11.38 -15.01
CA GLY A 82 14.11 10.88 -15.38
C GLY A 82 14.16 9.36 -15.62
N ARG A 83 13.33 8.58 -14.94
CA ARG A 83 13.30 7.11 -15.05
C ARG A 83 12.45 6.58 -16.21
N GLN A 84 11.34 7.25 -16.53
CA GLN A 84 10.39 6.79 -17.55
C GLN A 84 10.34 7.69 -18.81
N GLY A 85 11.06 8.81 -18.82
CA GLY A 85 11.14 9.75 -19.94
C GLY A 85 9.89 10.63 -20.13
N LYS A 86 8.89 10.50 -19.26
CA LYS A 86 7.64 11.26 -19.32
C LYS A 86 7.28 11.79 -17.94
N LYS A 87 7.00 13.08 -17.85
CA LYS A 87 6.66 13.75 -16.61
C LYS A 87 5.27 13.34 -16.11
N PRO A 88 5.14 12.79 -14.88
CA PRO A 88 3.83 12.59 -14.27
C PRO A 88 3.14 13.93 -13.97
N ALA A 89 1.81 13.94 -14.01
CA ALA A 89 1.03 15.07 -13.53
C ALA A 89 1.26 15.27 -12.02
N ARG A 90 1.42 16.52 -11.58
CA ARG A 90 1.48 16.86 -10.16
C ARG A 90 0.11 17.33 -9.70
N ILE A 91 -0.50 16.59 -8.78
CA ILE A 91 -1.89 16.81 -8.34
C ILE A 91 -1.91 17.03 -6.83
N LEU A 92 -2.75 17.94 -6.34
CA LEU A 92 -2.91 18.19 -4.90
C LEU A 92 -4.20 17.58 -4.33
N GLU A 93 -5.19 17.33 -5.19
CA GLU A 93 -6.52 16.87 -4.80
C GLU A 93 -6.75 15.45 -5.33
N TYR A 94 -6.89 14.47 -4.43
CA TYR A 94 -7.01 13.07 -4.84
C TYR A 94 -8.22 12.82 -5.74
N ARG A 95 -9.31 13.59 -5.59
CA ARG A 95 -10.51 13.47 -6.44
C ARG A 95 -10.19 13.64 -7.93
N LYS A 96 -9.23 14.52 -8.27
CA LYS A 96 -8.77 14.70 -9.66
C LYS A 96 -8.07 13.45 -10.22
N VAL A 97 -7.40 12.67 -9.36
CA VAL A 97 -6.84 11.35 -9.74
C VAL A 97 -7.98 10.35 -10.00
N LEU A 98 -9.00 10.36 -9.14
CA LEU A 98 -10.14 9.45 -9.28
C LEU A 98 -10.96 9.74 -10.55
N ASP A 99 -11.15 11.02 -10.88
CA ASP A 99 -11.90 11.48 -12.06
C ASP A 99 -11.14 11.28 -13.38
N ASP A 100 -9.81 11.14 -13.36
CA ASP A 100 -9.01 10.95 -14.57
C ASP A 100 -9.16 9.53 -15.13
N LYS A 101 -9.93 9.39 -16.21
CA LYS A 101 -10.18 8.12 -16.91
C LYS A 101 -8.93 7.46 -17.48
N ASN A 102 -7.79 8.16 -17.57
CA ASN A 102 -6.53 7.62 -18.06
C ASN A 102 -5.66 7.02 -16.94
N ILE A 103 -6.16 6.93 -15.71
CA ILE A 103 -5.48 6.26 -14.59
C ILE A 103 -6.16 4.92 -14.36
N ASP A 104 -5.40 3.84 -14.39
CA ASP A 104 -5.91 2.48 -14.27
C ASP A 104 -5.91 2.02 -12.80
N ALA A 105 -4.87 2.39 -12.06
CA ALA A 105 -4.66 1.99 -10.68
C ALA A 105 -4.06 3.11 -9.81
N VAL A 106 -4.21 2.99 -8.50
CA VAL A 106 -3.59 3.90 -7.53
C VAL A 106 -2.73 3.15 -6.52
N ILE A 107 -1.62 3.78 -6.14
CA ILE A 107 -0.86 3.43 -4.94
C ILE A 107 -1.35 4.35 -3.83
N ASN A 108 -2.05 3.77 -2.85
CA ASN A 108 -2.51 4.46 -1.66
C ASN A 108 -1.47 4.30 -0.55
N ALA A 109 -0.67 5.36 -0.34
CA ALA A 109 0.36 5.46 0.69
C ALA A 109 0.13 6.68 1.60
N THR A 110 -1.15 6.98 1.86
CA THR A 110 -1.58 8.02 2.80
C THR A 110 -1.36 7.56 4.25
N PRO A 111 -1.65 8.38 5.27
CA PRO A 111 -1.78 7.89 6.64
C PRO A 111 -2.88 6.82 6.80
N ASP A 112 -2.82 6.01 7.86
CA ASP A 112 -3.68 4.81 8.01
C ASP A 112 -5.18 5.13 7.99
N HIS A 113 -5.60 6.26 8.58
CA HIS A 113 -7.00 6.72 8.57
C HIS A 113 -7.56 7.02 7.18
N TRP A 114 -6.70 7.16 6.18
CA TRP A 114 -7.10 7.34 4.78
C TRP A 114 -7.05 6.04 3.96
N HIS A 115 -6.38 4.99 4.44
CA HIS A 115 -6.22 3.76 3.67
C HIS A 115 -7.56 3.12 3.28
N GLY A 116 -8.46 2.94 4.25
CA GLY A 116 -9.80 2.38 4.03
C GLY A 116 -10.65 3.23 3.08
N PRO A 117 -10.96 4.50 3.44
CA PRO A 117 -11.80 5.37 2.63
C PRO A 117 -11.29 5.57 1.21
N LEU A 118 -10.00 5.88 1.04
CA LEU A 118 -9.45 6.14 -0.29
C LEU A 118 -9.43 4.88 -1.16
N THR A 119 -9.25 3.70 -0.57
CA THR A 119 -9.39 2.43 -1.31
C THR A 119 -10.83 2.23 -1.80
N VAL A 120 -11.83 2.49 -0.96
CA VAL A 120 -13.26 2.41 -1.34
C VAL A 120 -13.59 3.41 -2.45
N PHE A 121 -13.16 4.67 -2.31
CA PHE A 121 -13.40 5.71 -3.32
C PHE A 121 -12.71 5.38 -4.64
N SER A 122 -11.49 4.85 -4.59
CA SER A 122 -10.76 4.41 -5.79
C SER A 122 -11.48 3.27 -6.48
N CYS A 123 -12.00 2.30 -5.72
CA CYS A 123 -12.78 1.22 -6.30
C CYS A 123 -14.07 1.72 -6.97
N GLN A 124 -14.78 2.65 -6.32
CA GLN A 124 -15.97 3.31 -6.87
C GLN A 124 -15.67 4.06 -8.17
N ALA A 125 -14.51 4.69 -8.26
CA ALA A 125 -14.03 5.38 -9.45
C ALA A 125 -13.49 4.44 -10.54
N GLY A 126 -13.60 3.12 -10.37
CA GLY A 126 -13.18 2.14 -11.36
C GLY A 126 -11.68 1.84 -11.36
N LYS A 127 -10.93 2.26 -10.32
CA LYS A 127 -9.47 2.06 -10.21
C LYS A 127 -9.14 0.77 -9.45
N ASP A 128 -8.08 0.09 -9.88
CA ASP A 128 -7.43 -0.92 -9.04
C ASP A 128 -6.56 -0.24 -7.98
N VAL A 129 -6.28 -0.92 -6.87
CA VAL A 129 -5.64 -0.30 -5.70
C VAL A 129 -4.52 -1.19 -5.16
N TYR A 130 -3.32 -0.62 -5.08
CA TYR A 130 -2.32 -1.08 -4.12
C TYR A 130 -2.44 -0.18 -2.88
N VAL A 131 -2.72 -0.74 -1.71
CA VAL A 131 -2.84 0.00 -0.44
C VAL A 131 -1.75 -0.43 0.52
N GLU A 132 -1.06 0.51 1.14
CA GLU A 132 -0.07 0.17 2.17
C GLU A 132 -0.71 -0.50 3.38
N LYS A 133 0.14 -1.23 4.12
CA LYS A 133 -0.22 -1.71 5.44
C LYS A 133 -0.11 -0.57 6.47
N PRO A 134 -0.87 -0.62 7.57
CA PRO A 134 -2.05 -1.47 7.76
C PRO A 134 -3.14 -1.08 6.76
N PRO A 135 -3.92 -2.02 6.19
CA PRO A 135 -4.85 -1.71 5.10
C PRO A 135 -5.99 -0.76 5.48
N SER A 136 -6.28 -0.62 6.77
CA SER A 136 -7.37 0.19 7.30
C SER A 136 -7.10 0.57 8.74
N HIS A 137 -7.74 1.64 9.21
CA HIS A 137 -7.63 2.09 10.60
C HIS A 137 -8.39 1.17 11.57
N ASN A 138 -9.50 0.58 11.11
CA ASN A 138 -10.33 -0.33 11.90
C ASN A 138 -10.90 -1.49 11.06
N VAL A 139 -11.45 -2.50 11.73
CA VAL A 139 -11.97 -3.72 11.09
C VAL A 139 -13.18 -3.43 10.19
N TRP A 140 -14.01 -2.46 10.56
CA TRP A 140 -15.19 -2.10 9.77
C TRP A 140 -14.79 -1.55 8.40
N GLU A 141 -13.82 -0.64 8.36
CA GLU A 141 -13.25 -0.12 7.11
C GLU A 141 -12.67 -1.23 6.24
N GLY A 142 -11.89 -2.16 6.82
CA GLY A 142 -11.35 -3.30 6.10
C GLY A 142 -12.43 -4.15 5.42
N ARG A 143 -13.56 -4.39 6.10
CA ARG A 143 -14.73 -5.06 5.51
C ARG A 143 -15.33 -4.26 4.35
N LYS A 144 -15.42 -2.93 4.49
CA LYS A 144 -15.90 -2.05 3.41
C LYS A 144 -14.99 -2.03 2.20
N MET A 145 -13.68 -2.15 2.37
CA MET A 145 -12.74 -2.31 1.25
C MET A 145 -13.01 -3.59 0.47
N VAL A 146 -13.22 -4.72 1.16
CA VAL A 146 -13.55 -6.02 0.52
C VAL A 146 -14.89 -5.95 -0.22
N GLU A 147 -15.91 -5.35 0.40
CA GLU A 147 -17.21 -5.12 -0.26
C GLU A 147 -17.04 -4.27 -1.53
N ALA A 148 -16.29 -3.18 -1.47
CA ALA A 148 -16.05 -2.28 -2.61
C ALA A 148 -15.29 -2.98 -3.75
N ALA A 149 -14.19 -3.67 -3.43
CA ALA A 149 -13.40 -4.41 -4.41
C ALA A 149 -14.26 -5.42 -5.19
N ARG A 150 -15.09 -6.20 -4.48
CA ARG A 150 -16.00 -7.18 -5.08
C ARG A 150 -17.12 -6.53 -5.88
N ARG A 151 -17.78 -5.51 -5.32
CA ARG A 151 -18.91 -4.81 -5.96
C ARG A 151 -18.50 -4.14 -7.28
N TYR A 152 -17.38 -3.43 -7.26
CA TYR A 152 -16.87 -2.69 -8.43
C TYR A 152 -15.90 -3.52 -9.29
N LYS A 153 -15.71 -4.81 -8.95
CA LYS A 153 -14.86 -5.76 -9.67
C LYS A 153 -13.45 -5.22 -9.89
N ARG A 154 -12.85 -4.70 -8.82
CA ARG A 154 -11.50 -4.10 -8.80
C ARG A 154 -10.53 -5.01 -8.09
N ILE A 155 -9.26 -4.94 -8.49
CA ILE A 155 -8.16 -5.60 -7.81
C ILE A 155 -7.71 -4.69 -6.66
N VAL A 156 -7.67 -5.24 -5.45
CA VAL A 156 -7.10 -4.58 -4.28
C VAL A 156 -6.02 -5.46 -3.68
N GLN A 157 -4.80 -4.93 -3.60
CA GLN A 157 -3.65 -5.59 -3.02
C GLN A 157 -3.14 -4.79 -1.83
N VAL A 158 -2.99 -5.46 -0.68
CA VAL A 158 -2.38 -4.87 0.51
C VAL A 158 -0.86 -5.02 0.44
N GLY A 159 -0.13 -4.00 0.89
CA GLY A 159 1.32 -3.94 0.94
C GLY A 159 1.97 -4.81 2.02
N THR A 160 1.56 -6.07 2.15
CA THR A 160 2.24 -7.06 3.00
C THR A 160 3.43 -7.69 2.27
N GLN A 161 4.45 -6.85 1.95
CA GLN A 161 5.50 -7.23 0.98
C GLN A 161 6.29 -8.48 1.34
N ASN A 162 6.40 -8.82 2.63
CA ASN A 162 7.18 -9.96 3.07
C ASN A 162 6.63 -11.28 2.56
N ARG A 163 5.34 -11.36 2.21
CA ARG A 163 4.78 -12.56 1.58
C ARG A 163 5.49 -12.90 0.28
N SER A 164 5.98 -11.92 -0.48
CA SER A 164 6.70 -12.14 -1.74
C SER A 164 8.20 -12.31 -1.57
N ALA A 165 8.72 -12.26 -0.34
CA ALA A 165 10.15 -12.35 -0.10
C ALA A 165 10.65 -13.81 -0.26
N PRO A 166 11.76 -14.05 -0.97
CA PRO A 166 12.26 -15.41 -1.22
C PRO A 166 12.50 -16.24 0.04
N TYR A 167 12.92 -15.61 1.15
CA TYR A 167 13.14 -16.31 2.41
C TYR A 167 11.83 -16.74 3.08
N VAL A 168 10.75 -15.95 2.97
CA VAL A 168 9.42 -16.33 3.48
C VAL A 168 8.82 -17.43 2.63
N GLN A 169 8.97 -17.36 1.31
CA GLN A 169 8.52 -18.41 0.39
C GLN A 169 9.19 -19.75 0.69
N LYS A 170 10.51 -19.77 0.88
CA LYS A 170 11.25 -20.99 1.29
C LYS A 170 10.82 -21.50 2.66
N ALA A 171 10.59 -20.61 3.62
CA ALA A 171 10.08 -21.00 4.95
C ALA A 171 8.69 -21.64 4.85
N LEU A 172 7.80 -21.08 4.03
CA LEU A 172 6.46 -21.63 3.79
C LEU A 172 6.53 -23.02 3.16
N GLU A 173 7.39 -23.22 2.15
CA GLU A 173 7.61 -24.52 1.52
C GLU A 173 8.10 -25.57 2.53
N PHE A 174 9.11 -25.22 3.33
CA PHE A 174 9.67 -26.11 4.34
C PHE A 174 8.65 -26.50 5.42
N ILE A 175 7.89 -25.53 5.92
CA ILE A 175 6.86 -25.76 6.94
C ILE A 175 5.74 -26.64 6.37
N ARG A 176 5.26 -26.37 5.15
CA ARG A 176 4.23 -27.18 4.48
C ARG A 176 4.68 -28.61 4.16
N ALA A 177 5.98 -28.81 3.95
CA ALA A 177 6.58 -30.14 3.79
C ALA A 177 6.71 -30.91 5.13
N GLY A 178 6.25 -30.34 6.25
CA GLY A 178 6.32 -30.98 7.57
C GLY A 178 7.65 -30.78 8.30
N GLY A 179 8.51 -29.86 7.84
CA GLY A 179 9.88 -29.70 8.35
C GLY A 179 9.99 -29.33 9.84
N ILE A 180 8.91 -28.85 10.47
CA ILE A 180 8.85 -28.57 11.92
C ILE A 180 7.73 -29.33 12.64
N GLY A 181 7.02 -30.24 11.95
CA GLY A 181 5.83 -30.92 12.49
C GLY A 181 4.70 -29.96 12.85
N ASP A 182 3.93 -30.32 13.88
CA ASP A 182 2.79 -29.53 14.33
C ASP A 182 3.21 -28.23 15.03
N ILE A 183 2.72 -27.11 14.53
CA ILE A 183 2.93 -25.81 15.18
C ILE A 183 1.94 -25.67 16.35
N LYS A 184 2.47 -25.67 17.58
CA LYS A 184 1.65 -25.50 18.80
C LYS A 184 1.66 -24.05 19.33
N VAL A 185 2.74 -23.33 19.10
CA VAL A 185 2.93 -21.94 19.58
C VAL A 185 3.74 -21.17 18.55
N CYS A 186 3.28 -19.96 18.19
CA CYS A 186 4.05 -18.98 17.45
C CYS A 186 4.25 -17.73 18.32
N LYS A 187 5.49 -17.29 18.48
CA LYS A 187 5.82 -16.05 19.19
C LYS A 187 6.47 -15.09 18.21
N VAL A 188 5.94 -13.87 18.19
CA VAL A 188 6.43 -12.79 17.34
C VAL A 188 6.95 -11.68 18.24
N PHE A 189 8.14 -11.17 17.92
CA PHE A 189 8.74 -10.04 18.61
C PHE A 189 8.99 -8.94 17.60
N ASN A 190 8.35 -7.78 17.82
CA ASN A 190 8.65 -6.56 17.09
C ASN A 190 9.34 -5.59 18.06
N MET A 191 10.67 -5.50 17.97
CA MET A 191 11.47 -4.63 18.80
C MET A 191 12.06 -3.52 17.93
N LYS A 192 11.72 -2.28 18.23
CA LYS A 192 12.19 -1.11 17.48
C LYS A 192 13.05 -0.24 18.37
N ASN A 193 14.09 0.32 17.76
CA ASN A 193 14.82 1.43 18.37
C ASN A 193 13.94 2.69 18.32
N GLY A 194 14.14 3.59 19.27
CA GLY A 194 13.38 4.82 19.37
C GLY A 194 13.77 5.62 20.61
N GLY A 195 13.19 6.81 20.73
CA GLY A 195 13.32 7.67 21.90
C GLY A 195 11.97 8.29 22.26
N PRO A 196 11.91 8.99 23.40
CA PRO A 196 10.67 9.63 23.84
C PRO A 196 10.17 10.63 22.80
N TYR A 197 8.89 10.53 22.48
CA TYR A 197 8.17 11.49 21.67
C TYR A 197 7.67 12.65 22.55
N ARG A 198 8.08 13.86 22.20
CA ARG A 198 7.51 15.08 22.77
C ARG A 198 6.72 15.80 21.71
N GLU A 199 5.53 16.25 22.05
CA GLU A 199 4.73 17.00 21.10
C GLU A 199 5.50 18.26 20.67
N PRO A 200 5.65 18.49 19.37
CA PRO A 200 6.19 19.76 18.91
C PRO A 200 5.24 20.88 19.35
N PRO A 201 5.76 22.11 19.57
CA PRO A 201 4.91 23.25 19.88
C PRO A 201 3.87 23.46 18.77
N ALA A 202 2.76 24.10 19.14
CA ALA A 202 1.76 24.53 18.18
C ALA A 202 2.44 25.27 17.02
N GLY A 203 2.04 24.94 15.80
CA GLY A 203 2.63 25.50 14.59
C GLY A 203 1.57 26.07 13.68
N THR A 204 2.00 26.85 12.69
CA THR A 204 1.14 27.32 11.63
C THR A 204 0.91 26.22 10.61
N LYS A 205 -0.32 26.10 10.12
CA LYS A 205 -0.68 25.23 9.01
C LYS A 205 0.15 25.66 7.78
N PRO A 206 0.83 24.73 7.08
CA PRO A 206 1.56 25.09 5.87
C PRO A 206 0.64 25.71 4.81
N ASN A 207 1.17 26.68 4.06
CA ASN A 207 0.41 27.36 3.00
C ASN A 207 -0.06 26.35 1.94
N GLY A 208 -1.33 26.47 1.55
CA GLY A 208 -1.95 25.62 0.53
C GLY A 208 -2.34 24.21 0.99
N VAL A 209 -2.12 23.85 2.26
CA VAL A 209 -2.65 22.60 2.83
C VAL A 209 -4.13 22.73 3.16
N ASP A 210 -4.94 21.85 2.58
CA ASP A 210 -6.31 21.59 3.04
C ASP A 210 -6.27 20.59 4.21
N TYR A 211 -6.33 21.11 5.43
CA TYR A 211 -6.22 20.30 6.64
C TYR A 211 -7.51 19.54 6.95
N ASP A 212 -8.68 20.04 6.53
CA ASP A 212 -9.94 19.32 6.72
C ASP A 212 -9.94 18.05 5.86
N THR A 213 -9.45 18.15 4.62
CA THR A 213 -9.21 16.96 3.79
C THR A 213 -8.09 16.09 4.36
N TRP A 214 -7.02 16.64 4.96
CA TRP A 214 -6.00 15.80 5.61
C TRP A 214 -6.58 14.98 6.79
N LEU A 215 -7.42 15.60 7.63
CA LEU A 215 -8.11 14.93 8.73
C LEU A 215 -9.05 13.84 8.23
N GLY A 216 -9.81 14.10 7.16
CA GLY A 216 -10.67 13.11 6.53
C GLY A 216 -11.70 12.52 7.51
N PRO A 217 -11.72 11.19 7.73
CA PRO A 217 -12.65 10.56 8.67
C PRO A 217 -12.27 10.76 10.15
N ALA A 218 -11.07 11.25 10.46
CA ALA A 218 -10.65 11.47 11.83
C ALA A 218 -11.42 12.64 12.48
N PRO A 219 -11.53 12.68 13.82
CA PRO A 219 -12.19 13.79 14.51
C PRO A 219 -11.64 15.16 14.11
N LYS A 220 -12.54 16.10 13.82
CA LYS A 220 -12.16 17.49 13.51
C LYS A 220 -11.35 18.09 14.65
N ARG A 221 -10.27 18.80 14.30
CA ARG A 221 -9.44 19.53 15.26
C ARG A 221 -8.72 20.70 14.61
N THR A 222 -8.25 21.62 15.44
CA THR A 222 -7.33 22.67 15.02
C THR A 222 -6.01 22.06 14.53
N PHE A 223 -5.34 22.76 13.62
CA PHE A 223 -4.06 22.31 13.10
C PHE A 223 -3.01 22.23 14.22
N SER A 224 -2.26 21.13 14.24
CA SER A 224 -1.05 20.98 15.06
C SER A 224 0.00 20.20 14.28
N ARG A 225 1.26 20.62 14.39
CA ARG A 225 2.41 19.88 13.85
C ARG A 225 2.54 18.48 14.48
N ALA A 226 2.01 18.31 15.69
CA ALA A 226 2.01 17.04 16.39
C ALA A 226 1.19 15.98 15.64
N HIS A 227 0.10 16.38 14.98
CA HIS A 227 -0.72 15.43 14.22
C HIS A 227 -0.32 15.34 12.75
N PHE A 228 0.35 16.34 12.19
CA PHE A 228 0.62 16.39 10.77
C PHE A 228 1.90 15.61 10.38
N HIS A 229 1.85 14.88 9.27
CA HIS A 229 3.00 14.23 8.60
C HIS A 229 3.76 13.12 9.33
N GLY A 230 4.73 13.46 10.18
CA GLY A 230 5.67 12.46 10.71
C GLY A 230 5.11 11.73 11.92
N ASN A 231 4.20 12.38 12.63
CA ASN A 231 3.85 12.03 14.01
C ASN A 231 2.41 11.50 14.15
N TRP A 232 1.60 11.49 13.08
CA TRP A 232 0.20 11.03 13.14
C TRP A 232 0.07 9.61 13.71
N HIS A 233 1.06 8.74 13.48
CA HIS A 233 1.07 7.36 13.95
C HIS A 233 1.16 7.23 15.49
N LYS A 234 1.39 8.34 16.21
CA LYS A 234 1.39 8.41 17.67
C LYS A 234 0.01 8.61 18.29
N TYR A 235 -1.03 8.81 17.48
CA TYR A 235 -2.38 9.15 17.93
C TYR A 235 -3.40 8.13 17.44
N TRP A 236 -4.32 7.72 18.32
CA TRP A 236 -5.37 6.74 18.01
C TRP A 236 -6.33 7.23 16.93
N ALA A 237 -6.47 8.55 16.79
CA ALA A 237 -7.29 9.16 15.76
C ALA A 237 -6.84 8.82 14.32
N TYR A 238 -5.55 8.49 14.13
CA TYR A 238 -4.97 8.29 12.80
C TYR A 238 -4.37 6.91 12.59
N SER A 239 -4.00 6.20 13.66
CA SER A 239 -3.29 4.92 13.58
C SER A 239 -3.67 3.98 14.72
N GLY A 240 -3.37 2.69 14.54
CA GLY A 240 -3.42 1.67 15.60
C GLY A 240 -2.10 1.50 16.37
N GLY A 241 -1.16 2.45 16.24
CA GLY A 241 0.15 2.39 16.88
C GLY A 241 1.07 1.34 16.26
N ASP A 242 2.14 0.98 16.98
CA ASP A 242 3.20 0.12 16.43
C ASP A 242 2.73 -1.29 16.06
N MET A 243 1.71 -1.80 16.75
CA MET A 243 1.10 -3.09 16.44
C MET A 243 0.41 -3.07 15.07
N ALA A 244 -0.24 -1.97 14.71
CA ALA A 244 -0.83 -1.80 13.39
C ALA A 244 0.22 -1.43 12.33
N ASP A 245 1.21 -0.61 12.66
CA ASP A 245 2.25 -0.17 11.72
C ASP A 245 3.26 -1.28 11.38
N CYS A 246 3.99 -1.77 12.39
CA CYS A 246 5.05 -2.78 12.21
C CYS A 246 4.59 -4.18 12.60
N GLY A 247 3.80 -4.32 13.67
CA GLY A 247 3.30 -5.61 14.15
C GLY A 247 2.55 -6.40 13.07
N VAL A 248 1.78 -5.71 12.23
CA VAL A 248 1.04 -6.32 11.12
C VAL A 248 1.92 -7.10 10.15
N HIS A 249 3.16 -6.66 9.89
CA HIS A 249 4.09 -7.40 9.02
C HIS A 249 4.40 -8.78 9.55
N GLN A 250 4.59 -8.87 10.85
CA GLN A 250 5.00 -10.12 11.50
C GLN A 250 3.79 -11.01 11.79
N LEU A 251 2.67 -10.42 12.21
CA LEU A 251 1.41 -11.15 12.42
C LEU A 251 0.88 -11.76 11.14
N ASP A 252 1.00 -11.04 10.01
CA ASP A 252 0.65 -11.54 8.69
C ASP A 252 1.42 -12.80 8.32
N ILE A 253 2.76 -12.76 8.45
CA ILE A 253 3.64 -13.90 8.18
C ILE A 253 3.35 -15.04 9.15
N ALA A 254 3.23 -14.75 10.45
CA ALA A 254 2.99 -15.76 11.47
C ALA A 254 1.71 -16.55 11.19
N ARG A 255 0.57 -15.86 10.96
CA ARG A 255 -0.67 -16.54 10.60
C ARG A 255 -0.55 -17.33 9.30
N TRP A 256 0.11 -16.76 8.30
CA TRP A 256 0.24 -17.39 6.99
C TRP A 256 1.11 -18.65 7.01
N LEU A 257 2.26 -18.60 7.68
CA LEU A 257 3.16 -19.75 7.86
C LEU A 257 2.55 -20.82 8.77
N CYS A 258 1.82 -20.42 9.82
CA CYS A 258 1.14 -21.36 10.71
C CYS A 258 -0.09 -22.02 10.07
N GLY A 259 -0.59 -21.50 8.95
CA GLY A 259 -1.77 -22.03 8.28
C GLY A 259 -3.05 -21.88 9.11
N VAL A 260 -3.13 -20.86 9.98
CA VAL A 260 -4.27 -20.64 10.86
C VAL A 260 -5.19 -19.53 10.33
N ASP A 261 -6.48 -19.65 10.62
CA ASP A 261 -7.46 -18.61 10.29
C ASP A 261 -7.51 -17.53 11.38
N PHE A 262 -8.66 -16.88 11.59
CA PHE A 262 -8.82 -15.82 12.57
C PHE A 262 -8.89 -16.37 13.99
N PRO A 263 -8.37 -15.62 14.98
CA PRO A 263 -8.51 -16.00 16.38
C PRO A 263 -9.96 -15.94 16.83
N SER A 264 -10.33 -16.79 17.80
CA SER A 264 -11.65 -16.78 18.43
C SER A 264 -11.78 -15.75 19.56
N ALA A 265 -10.65 -15.37 20.17
CA ALA A 265 -10.56 -14.35 21.20
C ALA A 265 -9.23 -13.60 21.10
N VAL A 266 -9.17 -12.36 21.56
CA VAL A 266 -7.93 -11.58 21.59
C VAL A 266 -7.82 -10.91 22.95
N HIS A 267 -6.65 -11.01 23.57
CA HIS A 267 -6.31 -10.29 24.80
C HIS A 267 -5.09 -9.41 24.53
N ALA A 268 -5.20 -8.12 24.86
CA ALA A 268 -4.10 -7.16 24.71
C ALA A 268 -3.83 -6.47 26.05
N SER A 269 -2.56 -6.38 26.41
CA SER A 269 -2.07 -5.62 27.55
C SER A 269 -0.89 -4.77 27.11
N GLY A 270 -0.81 -3.52 27.58
CA GLY A 270 0.25 -2.62 27.19
C GLY A 270 0.04 -1.21 27.73
N GLY A 271 0.99 -0.33 27.43
CA GLY A 271 0.98 1.06 27.88
C GLY A 271 2.22 1.80 27.43
N ASN A 272 2.38 3.01 27.97
CA ASN A 272 3.59 3.82 27.81
C ASN A 272 4.46 3.63 29.07
N PHE A 273 5.34 2.64 29.04
CA PHE A 273 6.10 2.20 30.22
C PHE A 273 7.59 2.56 30.15
N VAL A 274 8.17 2.59 28.95
CA VAL A 274 9.59 2.85 28.73
C VAL A 274 9.86 4.34 28.62
N HIS A 275 9.12 5.05 27.77
CA HIS A 275 9.40 6.43 27.43
C HIS A 275 8.63 7.44 28.28
N LYS A 276 7.43 7.08 28.76
CA LYS A 276 6.52 7.98 29.52
C LYS A 276 6.38 9.33 28.83
N ASP A 277 6.05 9.23 27.55
CA ASP A 277 6.10 10.32 26.59
C ASP A 277 4.70 10.78 26.18
N ASP A 278 4.60 11.69 25.21
CA ASP A 278 3.33 12.33 24.88
C ASP A 278 2.50 11.52 23.84
N SER A 279 2.90 10.27 23.54
CA SER A 279 2.17 9.40 22.60
C SER A 279 0.88 8.87 23.23
N GLU A 280 -0.21 8.82 22.46
CA GLU A 280 -1.45 8.15 22.89
C GLU A 280 -1.35 6.62 22.75
N VAL A 281 -0.57 6.17 21.76
CA VAL A 281 -0.36 4.74 21.46
C VAL A 281 0.74 4.15 22.35
N PRO A 282 0.66 2.85 22.71
CA PRO A 282 1.61 2.22 23.62
C PRO A 282 3.01 2.10 23.02
N ASP A 283 4.03 2.23 23.87
CA ASP A 283 5.42 1.87 23.55
C ASP A 283 5.71 0.39 23.80
N THR A 284 4.89 -0.24 24.64
CA THR A 284 5.00 -1.63 25.05
C THR A 284 3.63 -2.29 24.94
N GLN A 285 3.53 -3.35 24.15
CA GLN A 285 2.28 -4.10 23.99
C GLN A 285 2.55 -5.59 23.80
N ILE A 286 1.74 -6.41 24.48
CA ILE A 286 1.66 -7.86 24.31
C ILE A 286 0.23 -8.19 23.92
N VAL A 287 0.09 -8.98 22.85
CA VAL A 287 -1.21 -9.43 22.36
C VAL A 287 -1.20 -10.94 22.19
N THR A 288 -2.19 -11.60 22.76
CA THR A 288 -2.48 -13.03 22.59
C THR A 288 -3.72 -13.15 21.71
N TYR A 289 -3.61 -13.98 20.68
CA TYR A 289 -4.64 -14.28 19.68
C TYR A 289 -5.06 -15.75 19.81
#